data_AF-A0A0J9U4V1-F1
#
_entry.id   AF-A0A0J9U4V1-F1
#
_cell.length_a   1.000
_cell.length_b   1.000
_cell.length_c   1.000
_cell.angle_alpha   90.00
_cell.angle_beta   90.00
_cell.angle_gamma   90.00
#
_symmetry.space_group_name_H-M   'P 1'
#
loop_
_entity.id
_entity.type
_entity.pdbx_description
1 polymer ?
#
loop_
_entity_poly.entity_id
_entity_poly.type
_entity_poly.pdbx_seq_one_letter_code
_entity_poly.pdbx_strand_id
1 'polypeptide(L)'
;MGNYNLRNKGLYLSYNDFNKECKWSYRDLYCSDALTKFVDDSIRPLFKKLWNNFFKVKYFLEDFKYLPNDKTKICIYLKYWLYDQLSKNIDDNGIDKLFSAWKPTAQGYKRDLIGCDLYKMNLNEIKETKLLYDYFLLHDGYNNDELVSHKIYVSPYCQYLKEAADVYKKRKSECANDHSSGHCKEFKNYIDRKMIKKDITLFKWKCKNEEQLVERMYSAETMFNPALKALVEKVHFNITMKK
;
A
#
# COMPACT_ATOMS: atom_id res chain seq x y z
N MET A 1 23.64 -14.53 -13.49
CA MET A 1 23.10 -13.17 -13.24
C MET A 1 21.59 -13.22 -13.32
N GLY A 2 20.90 -13.19 -12.19
CA GLY A 2 19.43 -13.20 -12.18
C GLY A 2 18.89 -11.85 -12.64
N ASN A 3 17.99 -11.87 -13.62
CA ASN A 3 17.28 -10.67 -14.09
C ASN A 3 16.20 -10.30 -13.05
N TYR A 4 16.61 -9.56 -12.02
CA TYR A 4 15.74 -9.14 -10.91
C TYR A 4 14.94 -7.90 -11.29
N ASN A 5 13.84 -8.11 -12.02
CA ASN A 5 12.88 -7.06 -12.32
C ASN A 5 11.73 -7.11 -11.32
N LEU A 6 11.60 -6.10 -10.46
CA LEU A 6 10.42 -5.91 -9.59
C LEU A 6 9.09 -6.02 -10.35
N ARG A 7 9.08 -5.71 -11.65
CA ARG A 7 7.91 -5.87 -12.50
C ARG A 7 7.33 -7.28 -12.47
N ASN A 8 8.13 -8.26 -12.05
CA ASN A 8 7.74 -9.66 -11.97
C ASN A 8 7.39 -10.12 -10.56
N LYS A 9 7.41 -9.23 -9.54
CA LYS A 9 7.04 -9.59 -8.17
C LYS A 9 5.52 -9.55 -8.01
N GLY A 10 4.98 -10.55 -7.29
CA GLY A 10 3.53 -10.74 -7.11
C GLY A 10 2.80 -9.49 -6.62
N LEU A 11 3.41 -8.75 -5.68
CA LEU A 11 2.90 -7.47 -5.21
C LEU A 11 2.69 -6.45 -6.33
N TYR A 12 3.72 -6.19 -7.15
CA TYR A 12 3.68 -5.15 -8.19
C TYR A 12 2.60 -5.48 -9.23
N LEU A 13 2.53 -6.74 -9.63
CA LEU A 13 1.55 -7.21 -10.60
C LEU A 13 0.13 -7.15 -10.03
N SER A 14 -0.06 -7.55 -8.77
CA SER A 14 -1.34 -7.44 -8.07
C SER A 14 -1.80 -5.98 -7.94
N TYR A 15 -0.89 -5.07 -7.63
CA TYR A 15 -1.19 -3.64 -7.57
C TYR A 15 -1.68 -3.12 -8.93
N ASN A 16 -1.01 -3.49 -10.02
CA ASN A 16 -1.43 -3.10 -11.37
C ASN A 16 -2.80 -3.67 -11.71
N ASP A 17 -3.08 -4.92 -11.33
CA ASP A 17 -4.38 -5.55 -11.54
C ASP A 17 -5.49 -4.80 -10.79
N PHE A 18 -5.26 -4.43 -9.52
CA PHE A 18 -6.21 -3.62 -8.74
C PHE A 18 -6.41 -2.21 -9.30
N ASN A 19 -5.40 -1.66 -10.00
CA ASN A 19 -5.46 -0.32 -10.54
C ASN A 19 -6.07 -0.23 -11.95
N LYS A 20 -6.36 -1.37 -12.59
CA LYS A 20 -7.02 -1.42 -13.91
C LYS A 20 -8.27 -0.54 -13.93
N GLU A 21 -8.56 -0.04 -15.13
CA GLU A 21 -9.72 0.81 -15.34
C GLU A 21 -11.01 0.05 -15.02
N CYS A 22 -11.92 0.69 -14.28
CA CYS A 22 -13.18 0.07 -13.89
C CYS A 22 -14.20 0.28 -15.01
N LYS A 23 -14.28 -0.68 -15.93
CA LYS A 23 -15.29 -0.70 -17.00
C LYS A 23 -16.34 -1.75 -16.71
N TRP A 24 -17.60 -1.42 -16.98
CA TRP A 24 -18.67 -2.37 -16.76
C TRP A 24 -18.52 -3.59 -17.67
N SER A 25 -18.58 -4.77 -17.05
CA SER A 25 -18.68 -6.08 -17.70
C SER A 25 -19.42 -7.03 -16.74
N TYR A 26 -19.78 -8.23 -17.19
CA TYR A 26 -20.35 -9.24 -16.28
C TYR A 26 -19.41 -9.59 -15.11
N ARG A 27 -18.10 -9.69 -15.39
CA ARG A 27 -17.07 -9.97 -14.37
C ARG A 27 -16.66 -8.72 -13.58
N ASP A 28 -17.06 -7.53 -14.03
CA ASP A 28 -16.75 -6.23 -13.43
C ASP A 28 -18.04 -5.46 -13.05
N LEU A 29 -19.01 -6.20 -12.49
CA LEU A 29 -20.38 -5.73 -12.22
C LEU A 29 -20.40 -4.38 -11.47
N TYR A 30 -19.55 -4.23 -10.45
CA TYR A 30 -19.53 -3.05 -9.57
C TYR A 30 -18.80 -1.84 -10.16
N CYS A 31 -18.35 -1.93 -11.42
CA CYS A 31 -17.98 -0.75 -12.20
C CYS A 31 -19.20 0.02 -12.76
N SER A 32 -20.41 -0.52 -12.62
CA SER A 32 -21.66 0.13 -13.06
C SER A 32 -21.98 1.40 -12.28
N ASP A 33 -22.29 2.50 -12.97
CA ASP A 33 -22.81 3.73 -12.35
C ASP A 33 -24.14 3.51 -11.62
N ALA A 34 -25.01 2.67 -12.17
CA ALA A 34 -26.32 2.41 -11.59
C ALA A 34 -26.21 1.79 -10.19
N LEU A 35 -25.22 0.92 -9.98
CA LEU A 35 -24.97 0.25 -8.70
C LEU A 35 -24.27 1.15 -7.68
N THR A 36 -23.59 2.20 -8.12
CA THR A 36 -22.87 3.13 -7.24
C THR A 36 -23.48 4.54 -7.20
N LYS A 37 -24.71 4.71 -7.68
CA LYS A 37 -25.38 6.02 -7.73
C LYS A 37 -25.58 6.69 -6.36
N PHE A 38 -25.62 5.90 -5.29
CA PHE A 38 -25.75 6.39 -3.91
C PHE A 38 -24.45 6.97 -3.36
N VAL A 39 -23.35 6.80 -4.09
CA VAL A 39 -22.01 7.21 -3.70
C VAL A 39 -21.75 8.60 -4.28
N ASP A 40 -21.21 9.51 -3.46
CA ASP A 40 -20.81 10.85 -3.87
C ASP A 40 -19.88 10.82 -5.09
N ASP A 41 -20.17 11.68 -6.08
CA ASP A 41 -19.43 11.72 -7.35
C ASP A 41 -17.93 11.91 -7.16
N SER A 42 -17.51 12.66 -6.12
CA SER A 42 -16.09 12.96 -5.89
C SER A 42 -15.26 11.74 -5.51
N ILE A 43 -15.88 10.69 -4.96
CA ILE A 43 -15.20 9.46 -4.54
C ILE A 43 -15.70 8.21 -5.28
N ARG A 44 -16.79 8.32 -6.06
CA ARG A 44 -17.39 7.21 -6.80
C ARG A 44 -16.40 6.45 -7.69
N PRO A 45 -15.46 7.08 -8.41
CA PRO A 45 -14.49 6.34 -9.22
C PRO A 45 -13.61 5.38 -8.40
N LEU A 46 -13.12 5.83 -7.23
CA LEU A 46 -12.34 4.99 -6.33
C LEU A 46 -13.21 3.92 -5.67
N PHE A 47 -14.43 4.28 -5.27
CA PHE A 47 -15.36 3.35 -4.63
C PHE A 47 -15.73 2.18 -5.56
N LYS A 48 -16.02 2.46 -6.83
CA LYS A 48 -16.27 1.43 -7.86
C LYS A 48 -15.11 0.44 -7.96
N LYS A 49 -13.88 0.95 -8.08
CA LYS A 49 -12.67 0.11 -8.14
C LYS A 49 -12.52 -0.73 -6.87
N LEU A 50 -12.70 -0.13 -5.69
CA LEU A 50 -12.61 -0.83 -4.42
C LEU A 50 -13.61 -1.98 -4.35
N TRP A 51 -14.88 -1.69 -4.61
CA TRP A 51 -15.94 -2.70 -4.55
C TRP A 51 -15.73 -3.81 -5.57
N ASN A 52 -15.36 -3.46 -6.80
CA ASN A 52 -15.09 -4.43 -7.84
C ASN A 52 -13.88 -5.32 -7.49
N ASN A 53 -12.80 -4.75 -6.95
CA ASN A 53 -11.63 -5.51 -6.53
C ASN A 53 -11.99 -6.55 -5.45
N PHE A 54 -12.79 -6.17 -4.44
CA PHE A 54 -13.29 -7.11 -3.43
C PHE A 54 -14.15 -8.23 -4.03
N PHE A 55 -15.03 -7.89 -4.96
CA PHE A 55 -15.88 -8.85 -5.66
C PHE A 55 -15.06 -9.86 -6.47
N LYS A 56 -14.12 -9.38 -7.29
CA LYS A 56 -13.28 -10.25 -8.13
C LYS A 56 -12.36 -11.13 -7.30
N VAL A 57 -11.73 -10.59 -6.26
CA VAL A 57 -10.88 -11.38 -5.36
C VAL A 57 -11.63 -12.57 -4.77
N LYS A 58 -12.94 -12.43 -4.58
CA LYS A 58 -13.76 -13.52 -4.06
C LYS A 58 -14.23 -14.50 -5.11
N TYR A 59 -14.81 -14.01 -6.21
CA TYR A 59 -15.56 -14.85 -7.16
C TYR A 59 -14.79 -15.16 -8.44
N PHE A 60 -13.75 -14.39 -8.74
CA PHE A 60 -12.97 -14.44 -9.97
C PHE A 60 -11.48 -14.28 -9.65
N LEU A 61 -10.98 -15.01 -8.64
CA LEU A 61 -9.57 -14.91 -8.22
C LEU A 61 -8.62 -15.29 -9.37
N GLU A 62 -9.06 -16.18 -10.26
CA GLU A 62 -8.33 -16.59 -11.46
C GLU A 62 -8.06 -15.43 -12.45
N ASP A 63 -8.84 -14.34 -12.40
CA ASP A 63 -8.57 -13.13 -13.17
C ASP A 63 -7.27 -12.43 -12.70
N PHE A 64 -6.81 -12.74 -11.49
CA PHE A 64 -5.57 -12.22 -10.91
C PHE A 64 -4.45 -13.26 -10.97
N LYS A 65 -3.83 -13.36 -12.13
CA LYS A 65 -2.75 -14.33 -12.42
C LYS A 65 -1.61 -14.34 -11.38
N TYR A 66 -1.36 -13.20 -10.73
CA TYR A 66 -0.22 -13.01 -9.83
C TYR A 66 -0.61 -12.79 -8.36
N LEU A 67 -1.91 -12.79 -8.04
CA LEU A 67 -2.32 -12.77 -6.64
C LEU A 67 -1.98 -14.12 -6.00
N PRO A 68 -1.42 -14.12 -4.78
CA PRO A 68 -1.16 -15.35 -4.06
C PRO A 68 -2.50 -16.01 -3.67
N ASN A 69 -2.55 -17.34 -3.62
CA ASN A 69 -3.69 -18.08 -3.07
C ASN A 69 -3.70 -18.06 -1.51
N ASP A 70 -3.26 -16.95 -0.92
CA ASP A 70 -3.23 -16.71 0.52
C ASP A 70 -4.11 -15.49 0.81
N LYS A 71 -5.23 -15.72 1.49
CA LYS A 71 -6.22 -14.68 1.83
C LYS A 71 -5.62 -13.53 2.63
N THR A 72 -4.66 -13.80 3.50
CA THR A 72 -3.96 -12.79 4.28
C THR A 72 -3.11 -11.90 3.38
N LYS A 73 -2.32 -12.50 2.47
CA LYS A 73 -1.51 -11.72 1.51
C LYS A 73 -2.37 -10.93 0.54
N ILE A 74 -3.46 -11.51 0.02
CA ILE A 74 -4.40 -10.78 -0.84
C ILE A 74 -4.95 -9.54 -0.11
N CYS A 75 -5.39 -9.70 1.14
CA CYS A 75 -5.89 -8.59 1.94
C CYS A 75 -4.82 -7.52 2.16
N ILE A 76 -3.58 -7.91 2.45
CA ILE A 76 -2.45 -6.99 2.60
C ILE A 76 -2.23 -6.18 1.31
N TYR A 77 -2.19 -6.83 0.15
CA TYR A 77 -1.98 -6.15 -1.13
C TYR A 77 -3.14 -5.22 -1.50
N LEU A 78 -4.38 -5.63 -1.24
CA LEU A 78 -5.57 -4.82 -1.50
C LEU A 78 -5.62 -3.58 -0.60
N LYS A 79 -5.30 -3.73 0.69
CA LYS A 79 -5.20 -2.62 1.65
C LYS A 79 -4.10 -1.65 1.28
N TYR A 80 -2.93 -2.17 0.89
CA TYR A 80 -1.85 -1.34 0.39
C TYR A 80 -2.28 -0.49 -0.81
N TRP A 81 -2.89 -1.10 -1.82
CA TRP A 81 -3.42 -0.38 -2.97
C TRP A 81 -4.41 0.71 -2.53
N LEU A 82 -5.36 0.39 -1.66
CA LEU A 82 -6.34 1.36 -1.16
C LEU A 82 -5.67 2.54 -0.44
N TYR A 83 -4.77 2.29 0.52
CA TYR A 83 -4.11 3.37 1.26
C TYR A 83 -3.21 4.21 0.37
N ASP A 84 -2.59 3.63 -0.64
CA ASP A 84 -1.86 4.37 -1.65
C ASP A 84 -2.78 5.31 -2.46
N GLN A 85 -3.97 4.84 -2.87
CA GLN A 85 -4.97 5.69 -3.54
C GLN A 85 -5.46 6.81 -2.63
N LEU A 86 -5.81 6.50 -1.37
CA LEU A 86 -6.31 7.48 -0.41
C LEU A 86 -5.25 8.54 -0.06
N SER A 87 -3.99 8.15 0.07
CA SER A 87 -2.90 9.06 0.44
C SER A 87 -2.58 10.12 -0.62
N LYS A 88 -2.95 9.89 -1.88
CA LYS A 88 -2.59 10.73 -3.04
C LYS A 88 -3.68 11.67 -3.49
N ASN A 89 -4.92 11.19 -3.48
CA ASN A 89 -5.99 11.78 -4.30
C ASN A 89 -7.20 12.25 -3.49
N ILE A 90 -7.20 12.06 -2.17
CA ILE A 90 -8.38 12.25 -1.33
C ILE A 90 -8.00 12.95 -0.01
N ASP A 91 -8.83 13.89 0.42
CA ASP A 91 -8.75 14.57 1.72
C ASP A 91 -9.60 13.86 2.79
N ASP A 92 -9.59 14.36 4.03
CA ASP A 92 -10.35 13.74 5.12
C ASP A 92 -11.86 13.67 4.84
N ASN A 93 -12.42 14.68 4.16
CA ASN A 93 -13.83 14.70 3.78
C ASN A 93 -14.16 13.58 2.78
N GLY A 94 -13.32 13.39 1.76
CA GLY A 94 -13.49 12.30 0.81
C GLY A 94 -13.29 10.92 1.44
N ILE A 95 -12.36 10.78 2.39
CA ILE A 95 -12.19 9.55 3.18
C ILE A 95 -13.46 9.26 3.98
N ASP A 96 -14.03 10.26 4.63
CA ASP A 96 -15.27 10.15 5.39
C ASP A 96 -16.44 9.70 4.52
N LYS A 97 -16.60 10.29 3.34
CA LYS A 97 -17.61 9.86 2.35
C LYS A 97 -17.39 8.41 1.92
N LEU A 98 -16.14 8.02 1.61
CA LEU A 98 -15.81 6.66 1.19
C LEU A 98 -16.17 5.63 2.26
N PHE A 99 -15.75 5.85 3.52
CA PHE A 99 -16.05 4.91 4.60
C PHE A 99 -17.53 4.90 5.00
N SER A 100 -18.23 6.02 4.86
CA SER A 100 -19.69 6.10 5.07
C SER A 100 -20.45 5.28 4.04
N ALA A 101 -20.04 5.33 2.77
CA ALA A 101 -20.58 4.46 1.71
C ALA A 101 -20.17 2.99 1.89
N TRP A 102 -18.92 2.74 2.32
CA TRP A 102 -18.38 1.38 2.44
C TRP A 102 -19.02 0.59 3.59
N LYS A 103 -19.30 1.22 4.73
CA LYS A 103 -19.84 0.53 5.92
C LYS A 103 -21.11 -0.29 5.64
N PRO A 104 -22.19 0.26 5.04
CA PRO A 104 -23.38 -0.52 4.71
C PRO A 104 -23.11 -1.54 3.59
N THR A 105 -22.31 -1.19 2.58
CA THR A 105 -21.91 -2.13 1.51
C THR A 105 -21.20 -3.36 2.08
N ALA A 106 -20.23 -3.14 2.96
CA ALA A 106 -19.48 -4.20 3.62
C ALA A 106 -20.38 -5.03 4.56
N GLN A 107 -21.38 -4.43 5.22
CA GLN A 107 -22.34 -5.17 6.05
C GLN A 107 -23.22 -6.12 5.23
N GLY A 108 -23.72 -5.68 4.06
CA GLY A 108 -24.40 -6.59 3.14
C GLY A 108 -23.49 -7.74 2.67
N TYR A 109 -22.19 -7.46 2.61
CA TYR A 109 -21.13 -8.40 2.25
C TYR A 109 -20.54 -9.19 3.44
N LYS A 110 -20.94 -8.96 4.70
CA LYS A 110 -20.19 -9.45 5.88
C LYS A 110 -20.18 -10.97 6.08
N ARG A 111 -21.03 -11.73 5.37
CA ARG A 111 -20.92 -13.21 5.28
C ARG A 111 -19.97 -13.69 4.19
N ASP A 112 -19.44 -12.74 3.42
CA ASP A 112 -19.10 -12.91 2.02
C ASP A 112 -17.87 -12.09 1.59
N LEU A 113 -17.06 -11.56 2.50
CA LEU A 113 -15.73 -11.01 2.19
C LEU A 113 -14.67 -12.06 2.49
N ILE A 114 -13.51 -11.98 1.83
CA ILE A 114 -12.33 -12.84 2.08
C ILE A 114 -11.73 -12.73 3.50
N GLY A 115 -12.43 -12.13 4.48
CA GLY A 115 -11.93 -11.86 5.83
C GLY A 115 -11.03 -10.63 5.91
N CYS A 116 -11.23 -9.66 5.01
CA CYS A 116 -10.44 -8.43 4.91
C CYS A 116 -11.25 -7.21 5.37
N ASP A 117 -11.13 -6.86 6.64
CA ASP A 117 -11.80 -5.70 7.24
C ASP A 117 -11.09 -4.39 6.88
N LEU A 118 -11.84 -3.35 6.53
CA LEU A 118 -11.30 -1.99 6.37
C LEU A 118 -11.68 -1.13 7.56
N TYR A 119 -10.72 -0.40 8.12
CA TYR A 119 -10.93 0.50 9.24
C TYR A 119 -10.74 1.95 8.81
N LYS A 120 -11.70 2.81 9.18
CA LYS A 120 -11.64 4.24 8.90
C LYS A 120 -10.48 4.88 9.67
N MET A 121 -9.69 5.67 8.98
CA MET A 121 -8.55 6.44 9.49
C MET A 121 -8.60 7.83 8.85
N ASN A 122 -8.04 8.85 9.49
CA ASN A 122 -7.82 10.14 8.82
C ASN A 122 -6.62 10.07 7.85
N LEU A 123 -6.43 11.09 7.02
CA LEU A 123 -5.40 11.14 5.99
C LEU A 123 -3.99 10.98 6.57
N ASN A 124 -3.70 11.60 7.71
CA ASN A 124 -2.38 11.48 8.34
C ASN A 124 -2.14 10.04 8.82
N GLU A 125 -3.12 9.42 9.47
CA GLU A 125 -3.08 8.02 9.87
C GLU A 125 -2.94 7.06 8.69
N ILE A 126 -3.60 7.35 7.56
CA ILE A 126 -3.46 6.59 6.31
C ILE A 126 -2.04 6.69 5.76
N LYS A 127 -1.45 7.90 5.74
CA LYS A 127 -0.08 8.11 5.28
C LYS A 127 0.92 7.35 6.15
N GLU A 128 0.82 7.47 7.47
CA GLU A 128 1.66 6.72 8.41
C GLU A 128 1.47 5.19 8.26
N THR A 129 0.23 4.73 8.14
CA THR A 129 -0.06 3.31 7.91
C THR A 129 0.54 2.82 6.60
N LYS A 130 0.45 3.63 5.54
CA LYS A 130 1.05 3.31 4.25
C LYS A 130 2.57 3.13 4.35
N LEU A 131 3.28 3.97 5.12
CA LEU A 131 4.73 3.81 5.36
C LEU A 131 5.06 2.41 5.92
N LEU A 132 4.25 1.94 6.86
CA LEU A 132 4.40 0.60 7.42
C LEU A 132 4.19 -0.47 6.36
N TYR A 133 3.12 -0.37 5.56
CA TYR A 133 2.87 -1.31 4.47
C TYR A 133 4.02 -1.31 3.45
N ASP A 134 4.51 -0.16 3.02
CA ASP A 134 5.64 -0.03 2.11
C ASP A 134 6.87 -0.77 2.65
N TYR A 135 7.18 -0.63 3.95
CA TYR A 135 8.28 -1.36 4.60
C TYR A 135 8.11 -2.88 4.48
N PHE A 136 6.94 -3.42 4.85
CA PHE A 136 6.72 -4.86 4.81
C PHE A 136 6.73 -5.43 3.39
N LEU A 137 6.15 -4.67 2.46
CA LEU A 137 6.07 -5.05 1.06
C LEU A 137 7.43 -5.04 0.36
N LEU A 138 8.30 -4.12 0.74
CA LEU A 138 9.70 -4.14 0.33
C LEU A 138 10.36 -5.46 0.78
N HIS A 139 10.12 -5.91 2.01
CA HIS A 139 10.69 -7.17 2.52
C HIS A 139 10.01 -8.45 2.03
N ASP A 140 8.75 -8.39 1.59
CA ASP A 140 8.09 -9.50 0.87
C ASP A 140 8.62 -9.61 -0.56
N GLY A 141 8.96 -8.48 -1.18
CA GLY A 141 9.57 -8.40 -2.50
C GLY A 141 11.05 -8.78 -2.53
N TYR A 142 11.80 -8.55 -1.45
CA TYR A 142 13.25 -8.69 -1.43
C TYR A 142 13.81 -9.37 -0.17
N ASN A 143 14.83 -10.21 -0.40
CA ASN A 143 15.70 -10.67 0.66
C ASN A 143 16.71 -9.57 1.08
N ASN A 144 17.43 -9.81 2.18
CA ASN A 144 18.35 -8.80 2.73
C ASN A 144 19.52 -8.49 1.78
N ASP A 145 20.03 -9.50 1.07
CA ASP A 145 21.16 -9.35 0.16
C ASP A 145 20.78 -8.52 -1.05
N GLU A 146 19.55 -8.70 -1.57
CA GLU A 146 18.98 -7.86 -2.61
C GLU A 146 18.82 -6.41 -2.14
N LEU A 147 18.37 -6.18 -0.91
CA LEU A 147 18.25 -4.81 -0.38
C LEU A 147 19.61 -4.11 -0.25
N VAL A 148 20.65 -4.85 0.13
CA VAL A 148 22.03 -4.35 0.17
C VAL A 148 22.55 -4.10 -1.24
N SER A 149 22.36 -5.03 -2.17
CA SER A 149 22.86 -4.92 -3.54
C SER A 149 22.24 -3.73 -4.28
N HIS A 150 20.96 -3.44 -4.02
CA HIS A 150 20.25 -2.29 -4.59
C HIS A 150 20.54 -0.97 -3.86
N LYS A 151 21.51 -0.94 -2.94
CA LYS A 151 21.93 0.26 -2.19
C LYS A 151 20.78 0.98 -1.45
N ILE A 152 19.70 0.25 -1.13
CA ILE A 152 18.54 0.82 -0.43
C ILE A 152 18.95 1.42 0.92
N TYR A 153 19.89 0.77 1.62
CA TYR A 153 20.39 1.19 2.93
C TYR A 153 21.29 2.43 2.94
N VAL A 154 21.67 2.97 1.77
CA VAL A 154 22.59 4.12 1.63
C VAL A 154 22.03 5.21 0.72
N SER A 155 20.71 5.30 0.64
CA SER A 155 19.97 6.16 -0.28
C SER A 155 18.85 6.89 0.46
N PRO A 156 18.12 7.84 -0.15
CA PRO A 156 16.96 8.48 0.48
C PRO A 156 15.90 7.48 0.99
N TYR A 157 15.86 6.26 0.43
CA TYR A 157 15.02 5.18 0.92
C TYR A 157 15.36 4.74 2.35
N CYS A 158 16.61 4.89 2.80
CA CYS A 158 16.98 4.62 4.18
C CYS A 158 16.26 5.58 5.14
N GLN A 159 16.15 6.88 4.83
CA GLN A 159 15.40 7.83 5.65
C GLN A 159 13.92 7.44 5.72
N TYR A 160 13.35 7.06 4.58
CA TYR A 160 11.97 6.58 4.51
C TYR A 160 11.73 5.33 5.38
N LEU A 161 12.66 4.38 5.37
CA LEU A 161 12.58 3.16 6.18
C LEU A 161 12.83 3.43 7.67
N LYS A 162 13.64 4.44 8.01
CA LYS A 162 13.76 4.95 9.39
C LYS A 162 12.44 5.53 9.87
N GLU A 163 11.77 6.35 9.05
CA GLU A 163 10.47 6.93 9.38
C GLU A 163 9.41 5.84 9.60
N ALA A 164 9.36 4.82 8.74
CA ALA A 164 8.48 3.66 8.95
C ALA A 164 8.75 2.95 10.29
N ALA A 165 10.03 2.80 10.67
CA ALA A 165 10.40 2.21 11.96
C ALA A 165 9.97 3.07 13.17
N ASP A 166 10.12 4.39 13.07
CA ASP A 166 9.67 5.32 14.10
C ASP A 166 8.14 5.32 14.23
N VAL A 167 7.41 5.29 13.11
CA VAL A 167 5.95 5.12 13.08
C VAL A 167 5.55 3.79 13.71
N TYR A 168 6.24 2.69 13.43
CA TYR A 168 5.91 1.41 14.05
C TYR A 168 6.07 1.47 15.56
N LYS A 169 7.17 2.04 16.06
CA LYS A 169 7.40 2.21 17.51
C LYS A 169 6.31 3.06 18.14
N LYS A 170 5.96 4.18 17.50
CA LYS A 170 4.85 5.06 17.91
C LYS A 170 3.54 4.27 18.00
N ARG A 171 3.16 3.54 16.95
CA ARG A 171 1.93 2.72 16.92
C ARG A 171 1.91 1.62 17.96
N LYS A 172 3.05 0.95 18.20
CA LYS A 172 3.16 -0.05 19.27
C LYS A 172 2.86 0.55 20.65
N SER A 173 3.27 1.79 20.89
CA SER A 173 3.00 2.51 22.14
C SER A 173 1.55 3.01 22.21
N GLU A 174 1.08 3.74 21.20
CA GLU A 174 -0.28 4.32 21.15
C GLU A 174 -1.36 3.23 21.24
N CYS A 175 -1.14 2.15 20.51
CA CYS A 175 -2.06 1.03 20.46
C CYS A 175 -1.84 0.03 21.58
N ALA A 176 -1.04 0.30 22.60
CA ALA A 176 -0.95 -0.62 23.74
C ALA A 176 -2.34 -0.79 24.40
N ASN A 177 -3.03 0.33 24.64
CA ASN A 177 -4.33 0.37 25.33
C ASN A 177 -5.51 0.77 24.42
N ASP A 178 -5.27 1.33 23.23
CA ASP A 178 -6.35 1.62 22.27
C ASP A 178 -6.65 0.39 21.39
N HIS A 179 -7.86 -0.13 21.51
CA HIS A 179 -8.36 -1.25 20.71
C HIS A 179 -9.45 -0.85 19.71
N SER A 180 -9.82 0.42 19.69
CA SER A 180 -11.05 0.91 19.07
C SER A 180 -10.81 1.77 17.83
N SER A 181 -9.75 2.58 17.82
CA SER A 181 -9.43 3.43 16.69
C SER A 181 -9.07 2.61 15.44
N GLY A 182 -9.31 3.19 14.27
CA GLY A 182 -9.08 2.46 13.03
C GLY A 182 -7.62 2.14 12.79
N HIS A 183 -6.71 3.08 13.09
CA HIS A 183 -5.28 2.87 12.96
C HIS A 183 -4.77 1.78 13.91
N CYS A 184 -5.27 1.70 15.15
CA CYS A 184 -4.87 0.65 16.08
C CYS A 184 -5.46 -0.72 15.75
N LYS A 185 -6.70 -0.77 15.25
CA LYS A 185 -7.27 -2.01 14.71
C LYS A 185 -6.46 -2.52 13.53
N GLU A 186 -6.08 -1.63 12.62
CA GLU A 186 -5.24 -1.98 11.47
C GLU A 186 -3.87 -2.50 11.92
N PHE A 187 -3.23 -1.75 12.82
CA PHE A 187 -1.94 -2.10 13.36
C PHE A 187 -1.95 -3.48 14.02
N LYS A 188 -2.88 -3.72 14.95
CA LYS A 188 -2.98 -4.99 15.69
C LYS A 188 -3.38 -6.16 14.80
N ASN A 189 -4.36 -5.99 13.92
CA ASN A 189 -4.95 -7.11 13.20
C ASN A 189 -4.16 -7.53 11.96
N TYR A 190 -3.39 -6.61 11.37
CA TYR A 190 -2.67 -6.88 10.13
C TYR A 190 -1.17 -6.64 10.29
N ILE A 191 -0.75 -5.46 10.73
CA ILE A 191 0.67 -5.09 10.74
C ILE A 191 1.46 -5.92 11.74
N ASP A 192 1.08 -5.90 13.01
CA ASP A 192 1.84 -6.56 14.08
C ASP A 192 1.67 -8.09 14.07
N ARG A 193 0.48 -8.58 13.70
CA ARG A 193 0.15 -10.01 13.74
C ARG A 193 0.46 -10.77 12.46
N LYS A 194 0.28 -10.15 11.29
CA LYS A 194 0.21 -10.87 10.01
C LYS A 194 1.31 -10.52 9.03
N MET A 195 2.01 -9.39 9.19
CA MET A 195 3.14 -9.03 8.34
C MET A 195 4.42 -9.61 8.97
N ILE A 196 5.20 -10.34 8.17
CA ILE A 196 6.28 -11.24 8.64
C ILE A 196 7.27 -10.50 9.56
N LYS A 197 7.53 -11.14 10.71
CA LYS A 197 8.36 -10.73 11.86
C LYS A 197 9.86 -10.50 11.56
N LYS A 198 10.22 -9.75 10.52
CA LYS A 198 11.53 -9.09 10.52
C LYS A 198 11.35 -7.84 11.35
N ASP A 199 11.96 -7.85 12.52
CA ASP A 199 11.82 -6.78 13.50
C ASP A 199 12.24 -5.46 12.84
N ILE A 200 11.25 -4.61 12.56
CA ILE A 200 11.44 -3.31 11.90
C ILE A 200 12.43 -2.44 12.69
N THR A 201 12.57 -2.72 13.99
CA THR A 201 13.55 -2.05 14.85
C THR A 201 15.00 -2.45 14.55
N LEU A 202 15.26 -3.64 13.98
CA LEU A 202 16.59 -4.05 13.50
C LEU A 202 17.07 -3.23 12.30
N PHE A 203 16.16 -2.50 11.64
CA PHE A 203 16.50 -1.67 10.48
C PHE A 203 17.28 -0.41 10.86
N LYS A 204 17.08 0.11 12.08
CA LYS A 204 17.73 1.34 12.57
C LYS A 204 19.26 1.23 12.53
N TRP A 205 19.80 0.02 12.61
CA TRP A 205 21.25 -0.25 12.66
C TRP A 205 21.90 -0.45 11.27
N LYS A 206 21.12 -0.65 10.20
CA LYS A 206 21.68 -1.01 8.86
C LYS A 206 21.85 0.17 7.91
N CYS A 207 21.25 1.29 8.23
CA CYS A 207 21.46 2.56 7.53
C CYS A 207 22.84 3.11 7.87
N LYS A 208 23.80 3.01 6.94
CA LYS A 208 25.10 3.67 7.12
C LYS A 208 24.87 5.19 7.07
N ASN A 209 25.65 5.94 7.84
CA ASN A 209 25.72 7.39 7.71
C ASN A 209 25.98 7.73 6.23
N GLU A 210 25.30 8.75 5.73
CA GLU A 210 25.45 9.26 4.38
C GLU A 210 26.89 9.76 4.19
N GLU A 211 27.83 8.87 3.91
CA GLU A 211 29.10 9.25 3.33
C GLU A 211 28.83 9.63 1.87
N GLN A 212 28.73 10.94 1.67
CA GLN A 212 29.00 11.68 0.42
C GLN A 212 28.98 10.82 -0.86
N LEU A 213 27.80 10.66 -1.46
CA LEU A 213 27.67 10.24 -2.86
C LEU A 213 26.94 11.29 -3.69
N VAL A 214 27.31 12.55 -3.49
CA VAL A 214 26.91 13.66 -4.38
C VAL A 214 27.59 13.57 -5.75
N GLU A 215 28.60 12.70 -5.96
CA GLU A 215 29.43 12.76 -7.17
C GLU A 215 29.34 11.58 -8.16
N ARG A 216 28.36 10.68 -8.07
CA ARG A 216 28.24 9.57 -9.06
C ARG A 216 26.84 9.34 -9.63
N MET A 217 26.08 10.41 -9.87
CA MET A 217 24.80 10.32 -10.60
C MET A 217 24.94 10.36 -12.14
N TYR A 218 26.15 10.39 -12.70
CA TYR A 218 26.36 10.52 -14.15
C TYR A 218 26.87 9.28 -14.90
N SER A 219 26.77 8.06 -14.34
CA SER A 219 26.95 6.86 -15.15
C SER A 219 25.65 6.08 -15.25
N ALA A 220 25.01 6.21 -16.41
CA ALA A 220 23.93 5.36 -16.86
C ALA A 220 24.40 3.91 -16.99
N GLU A 221 23.40 3.01 -17.05
CA GLU A 221 23.50 1.57 -17.33
C GLU A 221 23.70 0.66 -16.10
N THR A 222 22.65 0.53 -15.28
CA THR A 222 22.08 -0.81 -14.94
C THR A 222 20.72 -0.68 -14.21
N MET A 223 19.64 -0.99 -14.95
CA MET A 223 18.28 -1.38 -14.54
C MET A 223 17.66 -0.80 -13.25
N PHE A 224 17.18 0.44 -13.34
CA PHE A 224 16.09 0.91 -12.46
C PHE A 224 14.73 0.45 -13.02
N ASN A 225 13.94 -0.24 -12.19
CA ASN A 225 12.53 -0.50 -12.47
C ASN A 225 11.76 0.82 -12.56
N PRO A 226 11.07 1.10 -13.70
CA PRO A 226 10.28 2.31 -13.88
C PRO A 226 9.16 2.53 -12.84
N ALA A 227 8.72 1.49 -12.12
CA ALA A 227 7.76 1.65 -11.03
C ALA A 227 8.39 2.09 -9.70
N LEU A 228 9.66 1.73 -9.46
CA LEU A 228 10.45 2.34 -8.37
C LEU A 228 10.86 3.76 -8.73
N LYS A 229 11.18 4.02 -10.01
CA LYS A 229 11.39 5.38 -10.52
C LYS A 229 10.16 6.27 -10.25
N ALA A 230 8.94 5.78 -10.51
CA ALA A 230 7.71 6.50 -10.18
C ALA A 230 7.43 6.65 -8.67
N LEU A 231 7.92 5.73 -7.83
CA LEU A 231 7.86 5.85 -6.36
C LEU A 231 8.91 6.86 -5.83
N VAL A 232 10.07 6.99 -6.46
CA VAL A 232 11.12 7.98 -6.14
C VAL A 232 10.76 9.38 -6.61
N GLU A 233 10.29 9.51 -7.84
CA GLU A 233 9.92 10.79 -8.44
C GLU A 233 8.75 11.44 -7.69
N LYS A 234 7.84 10.64 -7.10
CA LYS A 234 6.75 11.14 -6.24
C LYS A 234 7.20 11.54 -4.84
N VAL A 235 8.35 11.09 -4.35
CA VAL A 235 8.91 11.50 -3.05
C VAL A 235 9.70 12.83 -3.16
N HIS A 236 9.94 13.35 -4.38
CA HIS A 236 10.68 14.61 -4.59
C HIS A 236 9.84 15.85 -4.93
N PHE A 237 8.52 15.82 -4.78
CA PHE A 237 7.69 17.03 -4.95
C PHE A 237 7.42 17.72 -3.61
N ASN A 238 8.37 18.53 -3.13
CA ASN A 238 8.09 19.73 -2.31
C ASN A 238 9.29 20.65 -1.98
N ILE A 239 10.35 20.69 -2.79
CA ILE A 239 11.34 21.79 -2.67
C ILE A 239 11.74 22.26 -4.07
N THR A 240 10.91 23.11 -4.67
CA THR A 240 11.30 24.33 -5.40
C THR A 240 10.07 24.88 -6.13
N MET A 241 9.33 25.77 -5.46
CA MET A 241 8.68 26.91 -6.10
C MET A 241 8.73 28.10 -5.13
N LYS A 242 9.94 28.67 -5.01
CA LYS A 242 10.13 30.10 -4.81
C LYS A 242 11.16 30.55 -5.86
N LYS A 243 10.64 31.06 -6.97
CA LYS A 243 11.20 32.24 -7.61
C LYS A 243 10.12 33.31 -7.50
#